data_AF-A0A661ID10-F1
#
_entry.id   AF-A0A661ID10-F1
#
_cell.length_a   1.000
_cell.length_b   1.000
_cell.length_c   1.000
_cell.angle_alpha   90.00
_cell.angle_beta   90.00
_cell.angle_gamma   90.00
#
_symmetry.space_group_name_H-M   'P 1'
#
loop_
_entity.id
_entity.type
_entity.pdbx_description
1 polymer ?
#
loop_
_entity_poly.entity_id
_entity_poly.type
_entity_poly.pdbx_seq_one_letter_code
_entity_poly.pdbx_strand_id
1 'polypeptide(L)'
;MYKPKAASIFLNRACPRHCPYCNSVKPEIEKKRLSVEEWKNVFELLEGLGVEFFLNLGTEPLLMGDEIVELVRFWSKKDYEYGFYSTSPEPWFSKLKDKLIEAGIRNWSSGIDYIDEVYRNGKWSSFTHELVKSQHDELIRKAREAVRGMKEMDKYVEETHAQITISKMNVEMVPGIVKWLSENIENIHVGLNFVEYSPENYMDFATSFNKAHSYFFTKDDIPLLKKLEEEINSLDNKYKARIQNPLDYLSNYDYIINLNRRCALKSLSMGIEADGTIRLCGYRQLKKKLTVKDLEENPEKVLSEIEKEHEECHGCYWSYPYTIEKGDIDIVNYRSELWKRRLEYNEVSI
;
A
#
# COMPACT_ATOMS: atom_id res chain seq x y z
N MET A 1 26.20 7.73 -5.27
CA MET A 1 25.38 8.61 -4.41
C MET A 1 23.96 8.13 -4.50
N TYR A 2 23.34 7.83 -3.35
CA TYR A 2 21.94 7.46 -3.24
C TYR A 2 21.04 8.54 -3.90
N LYS A 3 20.08 8.14 -4.74
CA LYS A 3 19.06 9.03 -5.32
C LYS A 3 17.69 8.34 -5.27
N PRO A 4 16.77 8.75 -4.39
CA PRO A 4 15.49 8.08 -4.24
C PRO A 4 14.69 8.19 -5.54
N LYS A 5 14.14 7.07 -6.01
CA LYS A 5 13.26 7.06 -7.17
C LYS A 5 11.78 7.20 -6.81
N ALA A 6 11.41 6.72 -5.63
CA ALA A 6 10.08 6.87 -5.08
C ALA A 6 10.12 7.52 -3.69
N ALA A 7 9.00 8.09 -3.27
CA ALA A 7 8.80 8.55 -1.90
C ALA A 7 7.49 8.02 -1.32
N SER A 8 7.54 7.48 -0.10
CA SER A 8 6.34 7.18 0.69
C SER A 8 5.96 8.41 1.50
N ILE A 9 4.84 9.04 1.17
CA ILE A 9 4.37 10.26 1.82
C ILE A 9 3.29 9.89 2.81
N PHE A 10 3.44 10.22 4.09
CA PHE A 10 2.40 10.07 5.09
C PHE A 10 1.77 11.43 5.35
N LEU A 11 0.71 11.75 4.62
CA LEU A 11 0.07 13.07 4.68
C LEU A 11 -0.50 13.38 6.06
N ASN A 12 -0.99 12.37 6.75
CA ASN A 12 -1.55 12.44 8.10
C ASN A 12 -1.42 11.09 8.82
N ARG A 13 -1.66 11.10 10.13
CA ARG A 13 -1.65 9.90 10.98
C ARG A 13 -3.01 9.67 11.67
N ALA A 14 -4.08 10.21 11.10
CA ALA A 14 -5.45 10.06 11.57
C ALA A 14 -6.20 8.98 10.77
N CYS A 15 -7.07 8.19 11.42
CA CYS A 15 -7.88 7.20 10.73
C CYS A 15 -9.16 6.87 11.51
N PRO A 16 -10.31 6.69 10.83
CA PRO A 16 -11.54 6.26 11.47
C PRO A 16 -11.65 4.72 11.56
N ARG A 17 -10.63 3.98 11.11
CA ARG A 17 -10.59 2.51 11.12
C ARG A 17 -9.82 1.98 12.31
N HIS A 18 -10.17 0.78 12.72
CA HIS A 18 -9.52 0.07 13.83
C HIS A 18 -9.04 -1.32 13.38
N CYS A 19 -8.25 -1.36 12.31
CA CYS A 19 -7.74 -2.63 11.78
C CYS A 19 -6.82 -3.31 12.83
N PRO A 20 -7.04 -4.60 13.16
CA PRO A 20 -6.37 -5.26 14.29
C PRO A 20 -4.85 -5.42 14.12
N TYR A 21 -4.37 -5.40 12.88
CA TYR A 21 -2.96 -5.52 12.53
C TYR A 21 -2.27 -4.16 12.29
N CYS A 22 -3.00 -3.05 12.36
CA CYS A 22 -2.50 -1.72 12.03
C CYS A 22 -2.15 -0.91 13.27
N ASN A 23 -0.96 -0.29 13.28
CA ASN A 23 -0.48 0.61 14.34
C ASN A 23 -0.16 2.02 13.81
N SER A 24 -0.68 2.36 12.62
CA SER A 24 -0.34 3.59 11.91
C SER A 24 -0.96 4.86 12.49
N VAL A 25 -1.94 4.77 13.39
CA VAL A 25 -2.55 5.96 14.01
C VAL A 25 -1.59 6.54 15.05
N LYS A 26 -1.22 7.83 14.90
CA LYS A 26 -0.27 8.55 15.77
C LYS A 26 -0.78 9.97 16.07
N PRO A 27 -1.64 10.16 17.09
CA PRO A 27 -2.26 11.45 17.39
C PRO A 27 -1.25 12.58 17.70
N GLU A 28 -0.08 12.23 18.22
CA GLU A 28 1.00 13.17 18.54
C GLU A 28 1.68 13.75 17.30
N ILE A 29 1.76 12.98 16.20
CA ILE A 29 2.29 13.44 14.91
C ILE A 29 1.24 14.32 14.23
N GLU A 30 -0.03 13.94 14.29
CA GLU A 30 -1.13 14.69 13.69
C GLU A 30 -1.22 16.15 14.18
N LYS A 31 -0.89 16.39 15.45
CA LYS A 31 -0.85 17.74 16.04
C LYS A 31 0.21 18.66 15.44
N LYS A 32 1.19 18.11 14.75
CA LYS A 32 2.31 18.83 14.13
C LYS A 32 2.33 18.63 12.62
N ARG A 33 1.20 18.21 12.05
CA ARG A 33 1.09 17.93 10.62
C ARG A 33 1.45 19.17 9.80
N LEU A 34 2.21 18.95 8.73
CA LEU A 34 2.54 19.97 7.74
C LEU A 34 1.25 20.53 7.12
N SER A 35 1.27 21.85 6.90
CA SER A 35 0.26 22.56 6.13
C SER A 35 0.32 22.17 4.64
N VAL A 36 -0.71 22.57 3.89
CA VAL A 36 -0.76 22.33 2.43
C VAL A 36 0.43 22.95 1.70
N GLU A 37 0.83 24.18 2.06
CA GLU A 37 1.98 24.85 1.42
C GLU A 37 3.30 24.16 1.76
N GLU A 38 3.49 23.72 3.00
CA GLU A 38 4.67 22.93 3.37
C GLU A 38 4.72 21.61 2.60
N TRP A 39 3.59 20.93 2.42
CA TRP A 39 3.55 19.74 1.59
C TRP A 39 3.91 20.01 0.13
N LYS A 40 3.38 21.08 -0.48
CA LYS A 40 3.75 21.46 -1.85
C LYS A 40 5.26 21.64 -1.99
N ASN A 41 5.89 22.34 -1.04
CA ASN A 41 7.35 22.53 -1.02
C ASN A 41 8.09 21.19 -0.90
N VAL A 42 7.60 20.27 -0.05
CA VAL A 42 8.18 18.92 0.08
C VAL A 42 8.13 18.14 -1.24
N PHE A 43 7.01 18.17 -1.96
CA PHE A 43 6.91 17.50 -3.26
C PHE A 43 7.89 18.07 -4.29
N GLU A 44 8.02 19.40 -4.37
CA GLU A 44 8.96 20.06 -5.29
C GLU A 44 10.43 19.77 -4.93
N LEU A 45 10.75 19.74 -3.62
CA LEU A 45 12.07 19.35 -3.14
C LEU A 45 12.41 17.92 -3.55
N LEU A 46 11.50 16.98 -3.34
CA LEU A 46 11.69 15.57 -3.67
C LEU A 46 11.83 15.35 -5.19
N GLU A 47 11.01 16.03 -5.99
CA GLU A 47 11.15 16.06 -7.46
C GLU A 47 12.55 16.54 -7.86
N GLY A 48 13.05 17.62 -7.25
CA GLY A 48 14.40 18.15 -7.47
C GLY A 48 15.52 17.16 -7.11
N LEU A 49 15.25 16.19 -6.23
CA LEU A 49 16.17 15.10 -5.88
C LEU A 49 16.09 13.89 -6.83
N GLY A 50 15.18 13.92 -7.80
CA GLY A 50 14.96 12.87 -8.79
C GLY A 50 13.92 11.82 -8.37
N VAL A 51 13.05 12.13 -7.41
CA VAL A 51 11.87 11.30 -7.12
C VAL A 51 10.90 11.42 -8.29
N GLU A 52 10.54 10.27 -8.87
CA GLU A 52 9.67 10.17 -10.04
C GLU A 52 8.26 9.72 -9.64
N PHE A 53 8.11 9.14 -8.44
CA PHE A 53 6.85 8.57 -7.98
C PHE A 53 6.57 8.87 -6.50
N PHE A 54 5.33 9.25 -6.20
CA PHE A 54 4.87 9.53 -4.84
C PHE A 54 3.79 8.53 -4.41
N LEU A 55 4.13 7.64 -3.48
CA LEU A 55 3.12 6.84 -2.80
C LEU A 55 2.46 7.69 -1.74
N ASN A 56 1.35 8.35 -2.09
CA ASN A 56 0.60 9.22 -1.18
C ASN A 56 -0.25 8.35 -0.26
N LEU A 57 0.37 8.04 0.88
CA LEU A 57 -0.25 7.41 2.01
C LEU A 57 -0.80 8.47 2.96
N GLY A 58 -1.76 8.03 3.74
CA GLY A 58 -2.08 8.56 5.04
C GLY A 58 -2.66 7.40 5.80
N THR A 59 -2.82 7.49 7.11
CA THR A 59 -3.65 6.47 7.74
C THR A 59 -5.08 6.56 7.19
N GLU A 60 -5.57 7.77 6.87
CA GLU A 60 -6.70 8.01 5.96
C GLU A 60 -6.68 9.46 5.41
N PRO A 61 -6.27 9.69 4.15
CA PRO A 61 -6.16 11.03 3.55
C PRO A 61 -7.44 11.86 3.56
N LEU A 62 -8.62 11.24 3.46
CA LEU A 62 -9.90 11.98 3.39
C LEU A 62 -10.24 12.74 4.69
N LEU A 63 -9.59 12.43 5.80
CA LEU A 63 -9.76 13.16 7.06
C LEU A 63 -9.18 14.59 7.01
N MET A 64 -8.35 14.91 6.01
CA MET A 64 -7.81 16.25 5.80
C MET A 64 -8.82 17.23 5.18
N GLY A 65 -10.00 16.77 4.73
CA GLY A 65 -11.04 17.66 4.22
C GLY A 65 -10.67 18.35 2.91
N ASP A 66 -10.87 19.67 2.82
CA ASP A 66 -10.56 20.42 1.59
C ASP A 66 -9.04 20.54 1.33
N GLU A 67 -8.19 20.33 2.34
CA GLU A 67 -6.73 20.35 2.16
C GLU A 67 -6.25 19.22 1.21
N ILE A 68 -6.85 18.03 1.27
CA ILE A 68 -6.47 16.94 0.35
C ILE A 68 -6.91 17.24 -1.08
N VAL A 69 -8.03 17.94 -1.27
CA VAL A 69 -8.48 18.39 -2.60
C VAL A 69 -7.48 19.36 -3.21
N GLU A 70 -6.93 20.27 -2.40
CA GLU A 70 -5.92 21.22 -2.85
C GLU A 70 -4.60 20.54 -3.23
N LEU A 71 -4.16 19.54 -2.47
CA LEU A 71 -2.98 18.74 -2.80
C LEU A 71 -3.18 17.93 -4.09
N VAL A 72 -4.34 17.31 -4.28
CA VAL A 72 -4.67 16.60 -5.53
C VAL A 72 -4.60 17.54 -6.73
N ARG A 73 -5.17 18.75 -6.60
CA ARG A 73 -5.10 19.77 -7.66
C ARG A 73 -3.66 20.14 -7.99
N PHE A 74 -2.82 20.26 -6.97
CA PHE A 74 -1.41 20.55 -7.14
C PHE A 74 -0.68 19.40 -7.86
N TRP A 75 -0.87 18.14 -7.43
CA TRP A 75 -0.25 16.98 -8.09
C TRP A 75 -0.70 16.83 -9.54
N SER A 76 -1.99 17.07 -9.82
CA SER A 76 -2.54 17.04 -11.17
C SER A 76 -1.90 18.12 -12.05
N LYS A 77 -1.80 19.36 -11.56
CA LYS A 77 -1.15 20.47 -12.28
C LYS A 77 0.34 20.21 -12.57
N LYS A 78 1.04 19.58 -11.62
CA LYS A 78 2.45 19.23 -11.75
C LYS A 78 2.70 17.95 -12.55
N ASP A 79 1.63 17.24 -12.89
CA ASP A 79 1.67 15.98 -13.59
C ASP A 79 2.51 14.90 -12.88
N TYR A 80 2.45 14.83 -11.54
CA TYR A 80 3.19 13.83 -10.76
C TYR A 80 2.61 12.42 -10.88
N GLU A 81 3.47 11.40 -10.94
CA GLU A 81 3.03 10.03 -10.74
C GLU A 81 2.78 9.75 -9.25
N TYR A 82 1.58 9.29 -8.92
CA TYR A 82 1.24 8.98 -7.54
C TYR A 82 0.19 7.89 -7.39
N GLY A 83 0.24 7.20 -6.26
CA GLY A 83 -0.85 6.37 -5.75
C GLY A 83 -1.62 7.11 -4.68
N PHE A 84 -2.96 7.10 -4.72
CA PHE A 84 -3.82 7.69 -3.70
C PHE A 84 -4.53 6.59 -2.91
N TYR A 85 -4.18 6.43 -1.63
CA TYR A 85 -4.72 5.35 -0.82
C TYR A 85 -5.81 5.82 0.16
N SER A 86 -7.03 5.29 0.05
CA SER A 86 -8.13 5.56 0.98
C SER A 86 -9.00 4.32 1.20
N THR A 87 -9.54 4.16 2.40
CA THR A 87 -10.58 3.14 2.66
C THR A 87 -11.99 3.64 2.35
N SER A 88 -12.11 4.80 1.70
CA SER A 88 -13.37 5.45 1.32
C SER A 88 -14.38 5.64 2.48
N PRO A 89 -13.97 6.05 3.69
CA PRO A 89 -14.86 6.11 4.85
C PRO A 89 -15.94 7.19 4.71
N GLU A 90 -17.15 6.87 5.17
CA GLU A 90 -18.21 7.86 5.33
C GLU A 90 -18.12 8.62 6.66
N PRO A 91 -18.53 9.90 6.73
CA PRO A 91 -19.17 10.69 5.66
C PRO A 91 -18.18 11.38 4.69
N TRP A 92 -16.88 11.17 4.84
CA TRP A 92 -15.85 11.96 4.14
C TRP A 92 -15.81 11.67 2.64
N PHE A 93 -15.92 10.40 2.24
CA PHE A 93 -15.93 10.03 0.83
C PHE A 93 -17.04 10.76 0.06
N SER A 94 -18.29 10.64 0.49
CA SER A 94 -19.41 11.32 -0.18
C SER A 94 -19.27 12.84 -0.22
N LYS A 95 -18.63 13.46 0.79
CA LYS A 95 -18.42 14.91 0.83
C LYS A 95 -17.32 15.41 -0.11
N LEU A 96 -16.30 14.59 -0.36
CA LEU A 96 -15.08 15.02 -1.06
C LEU A 96 -14.96 14.45 -2.48
N LYS A 97 -15.67 13.35 -2.79
CA LYS A 97 -15.56 12.63 -4.07
C LYS A 97 -15.61 13.56 -5.29
N ASP A 98 -16.67 14.35 -5.43
CA ASP A 98 -16.86 15.21 -6.61
C ASP A 98 -15.78 16.29 -6.69
N LYS A 99 -15.37 16.85 -5.54
CA LYS A 99 -14.27 17.83 -5.46
C LYS A 99 -12.92 17.23 -5.88
N LEU A 100 -12.66 15.97 -5.52
CA LEU A 100 -11.43 15.26 -5.90
C LEU A 100 -11.41 14.97 -7.40
N ILE A 101 -12.55 14.60 -7.97
CA ILE A 101 -12.72 14.43 -9.43
C ILE A 101 -12.46 15.75 -10.15
N GLU A 102 -13.08 16.85 -9.71
CA GLU A 102 -12.85 18.20 -10.25
C GLU A 102 -11.41 18.67 -10.09
N ALA A 103 -10.72 18.24 -9.04
CA ALA A 103 -9.31 18.53 -8.81
C ALA A 103 -8.36 17.71 -9.71
N GLY A 104 -8.87 16.74 -10.46
CA GLY A 104 -8.09 15.92 -11.38
C GLY A 104 -7.36 14.76 -10.69
N ILE A 105 -8.01 14.10 -9.73
CA ILE A 105 -7.52 12.83 -9.18
C ILE A 105 -7.41 11.76 -10.29
N ARG A 106 -6.32 10.99 -10.31
CA ARG A 106 -6.02 10.02 -11.38
C ARG A 106 -5.92 8.56 -10.96
N ASN A 107 -5.75 8.32 -9.66
CA ASN A 107 -5.67 6.98 -9.10
C ASN A 107 -6.60 6.89 -7.89
N TRP A 108 -7.21 5.71 -7.70
CA TRP A 108 -7.92 5.40 -6.46
C TRP A 108 -7.56 4.01 -5.95
N SER A 109 -6.83 3.95 -4.85
CA SER A 109 -6.42 2.71 -4.20
C SER A 109 -7.17 2.50 -2.89
N SER A 110 -7.67 1.30 -2.64
CA SER A 110 -8.35 0.96 -1.39
C SER A 110 -7.90 -0.37 -0.80
N GLY A 111 -7.76 -0.39 0.53
CA GLY A 111 -7.51 -1.61 1.29
C GLY A 111 -8.76 -2.48 1.41
N ILE A 112 -8.71 -3.74 0.98
CA ILE A 112 -9.81 -4.68 1.07
C ILE A 112 -9.35 -6.09 1.43
N ASP A 113 -9.73 -6.56 2.61
CA ASP A 113 -9.25 -7.84 3.13
C ASP A 113 -10.38 -8.88 3.25
N TYR A 114 -11.59 -8.49 2.87
CA TYR A 114 -12.83 -9.22 3.10
C TYR A 114 -13.88 -8.82 2.06
N ILE A 115 -14.71 -9.77 1.61
CA ILE A 115 -15.93 -9.52 0.83
C ILE A 115 -17.02 -10.45 1.35
N ASP A 116 -18.16 -9.87 1.74
CA ASP A 116 -19.29 -10.59 2.37
C ASP A 116 -19.83 -11.71 1.46
N GLU A 117 -19.96 -11.43 0.17
CA GLU A 117 -20.41 -12.41 -0.84
C GLU A 117 -19.43 -13.57 -1.03
N VAL A 118 -18.12 -13.28 -1.01
CA VAL A 118 -17.09 -14.33 -1.05
C VAL A 118 -17.22 -15.17 0.21
N TYR A 119 -17.20 -14.54 1.39
CA TYR A 119 -17.25 -15.22 2.68
C TYR A 119 -18.49 -16.10 2.85
N ARG A 120 -19.69 -15.66 2.44
CA ARG A 120 -20.93 -16.46 2.60
C ARG A 120 -20.99 -17.67 1.68
N ASN A 121 -20.35 -17.59 0.51
CA ASN A 121 -20.45 -18.63 -0.52
C ASN A 121 -19.31 -19.65 -0.46
N GLY A 122 -18.27 -19.41 0.34
CA GLY A 122 -17.14 -20.32 0.47
C GLY A 122 -17.26 -21.30 1.63
N LYS A 123 -16.27 -22.21 1.69
CA LYS A 123 -16.07 -23.16 2.78
C LYS A 123 -14.72 -22.85 3.41
N TRP A 124 -14.73 -22.37 4.64
CA TRP A 124 -13.51 -21.92 5.33
C TRP A 124 -13.18 -22.83 6.50
N SER A 125 -11.92 -22.85 6.89
CA SER A 125 -11.52 -23.50 8.13
C SER A 125 -12.25 -22.87 9.32
N SER A 126 -12.44 -23.66 10.39
CA SER A 126 -13.01 -23.15 11.65
C SER A 126 -12.19 -21.97 12.19
N PHE A 127 -10.88 -22.01 12.01
CA PHE A 127 -9.96 -20.96 12.44
C PHE A 127 -10.19 -19.64 11.68
N THR A 128 -10.29 -19.67 10.35
CA THR A 128 -10.64 -18.49 9.55
C THR A 128 -12.01 -17.92 9.95
N HIS A 129 -13.00 -18.78 10.15
CA HIS A 129 -14.33 -18.37 10.61
C HIS A 129 -14.29 -17.64 11.97
N GLU A 130 -13.55 -18.16 12.94
CA GLU A 130 -13.43 -17.55 14.28
C GLU A 130 -12.77 -16.17 14.22
N LEU A 131 -11.67 -16.04 13.47
CA LEU A 131 -10.97 -14.76 13.32
C LEU A 131 -11.87 -13.71 12.65
N VAL A 132 -12.52 -14.07 11.53
CA VAL A 132 -13.45 -13.17 10.84
C VAL A 132 -14.59 -12.76 11.76
N LYS A 133 -15.22 -13.70 12.49
CA LYS A 133 -16.35 -13.41 13.38
C LYS A 133 -16.00 -12.38 14.44
N SER A 134 -14.78 -12.41 14.98
CA SER A 134 -14.32 -11.47 16.01
C SER A 134 -14.16 -10.02 15.52
N GLN A 135 -14.03 -9.81 14.21
CA GLN A 135 -13.77 -8.51 13.56
C GLN A 135 -14.82 -8.17 12.50
N HIS A 136 -15.89 -8.96 12.43
CA HIS A 136 -16.78 -9.03 11.27
C HIS A 136 -17.37 -7.67 10.89
N ASP A 137 -17.85 -6.91 11.87
CA ASP A 137 -18.51 -5.63 11.62
C ASP A 137 -17.55 -4.59 11.04
N GLU A 138 -16.33 -4.51 11.56
CA GLU A 138 -15.31 -3.58 11.05
C GLU A 138 -14.82 -4.02 9.66
N LEU A 139 -14.61 -5.32 9.44
CA LEU A 139 -14.22 -5.87 8.14
C LEU A 139 -15.28 -5.62 7.07
N ILE A 140 -16.55 -5.90 7.38
CA ILE A 140 -17.68 -5.64 6.47
C ILE A 140 -17.78 -4.16 6.16
N ARG A 141 -17.71 -3.31 7.18
CA ARG A 141 -17.83 -1.86 7.00
C ARG A 141 -16.72 -1.33 6.10
N LYS A 142 -15.47 -1.66 6.39
CA LYS A 142 -14.30 -1.32 5.56
C LYS A 142 -14.47 -1.83 4.13
N ALA A 143 -14.82 -3.10 3.97
CA ALA A 143 -14.97 -3.73 2.66
C ALA A 143 -16.07 -3.08 1.81
N ARG A 144 -17.26 -2.86 2.38
CA ARG A 144 -18.39 -2.24 1.66
C ARG A 144 -18.06 -0.82 1.23
N GLU A 145 -17.45 -0.04 2.12
CA GLU A 145 -17.07 1.34 1.82
C GLU A 145 -15.97 1.38 0.75
N ALA A 146 -14.94 0.53 0.86
CA ALA A 146 -13.88 0.40 -0.14
C ALA A 146 -14.40 -0.04 -1.52
N VAL A 147 -15.21 -1.10 -1.59
CA VAL A 147 -15.80 -1.60 -2.86
C VAL A 147 -16.64 -0.52 -3.53
N ARG A 148 -17.49 0.16 -2.75
CA ARG A 148 -18.31 1.25 -3.28
C ARG A 148 -17.42 2.39 -3.79
N GLY A 149 -16.44 2.81 -3.00
CA GLY A 149 -15.51 3.88 -3.40
C GLY A 149 -14.79 3.55 -4.69
N MET A 150 -14.22 2.34 -4.79
CA MET A 150 -13.61 1.83 -6.02
C MET A 150 -14.58 1.85 -7.20
N LYS A 151 -15.79 1.26 -7.08
CA LYS A 151 -16.80 1.24 -8.16
C LYS A 151 -17.24 2.63 -8.62
N GLU A 152 -17.34 3.58 -7.69
CA GLU A 152 -17.72 4.96 -8.02
C GLU A 152 -16.58 5.73 -8.68
N MET A 153 -15.33 5.54 -8.22
CA MET A 153 -14.16 6.24 -8.74
C MET A 153 -13.64 5.67 -10.06
N ASP A 154 -13.83 4.39 -10.34
CA ASP A 154 -13.34 3.66 -11.54
C ASP A 154 -13.73 4.32 -12.87
N LYS A 155 -14.77 5.15 -12.87
CA LYS A 155 -15.28 5.87 -14.05
C LYS A 155 -14.57 7.20 -14.30
N TYR A 156 -13.81 7.69 -13.32
CA TYR A 156 -13.24 9.04 -13.30
C TYR A 156 -11.72 9.03 -13.14
N VAL A 157 -11.14 7.93 -12.67
CA VAL A 157 -9.69 7.75 -12.51
C VAL A 157 -9.15 6.85 -13.62
N GLU A 158 -7.86 6.98 -13.89
CA GLU A 158 -7.17 6.16 -14.90
C GLU A 158 -7.02 4.71 -14.41
N GLU A 159 -6.78 4.53 -13.11
CA GLU A 159 -6.64 3.22 -12.49
C GLU A 159 -7.28 3.12 -11.09
N THR A 160 -7.91 1.97 -10.83
CA THR A 160 -8.44 1.61 -9.51
C THR A 160 -7.67 0.42 -8.96
N HIS A 161 -7.25 0.48 -7.70
CA HIS A 161 -6.39 -0.53 -7.09
C HIS A 161 -7.03 -1.10 -5.82
N ALA A 162 -7.17 -2.42 -5.76
CA ALA A 162 -7.50 -3.14 -4.54
C ALA A 162 -6.21 -3.66 -3.90
N GLN A 163 -5.90 -3.19 -2.70
CA GLN A 163 -4.76 -3.65 -1.93
C GLN A 163 -5.24 -4.62 -0.84
N ILE A 164 -4.84 -5.88 -0.95
CA ILE A 164 -5.23 -6.96 -0.03
C ILE A 164 -4.08 -7.23 0.91
N THR A 165 -4.30 -7.07 2.22
CA THR A 165 -3.38 -7.54 3.26
C THR A 165 -3.68 -9.00 3.58
N ILE A 166 -2.84 -9.90 3.06
CA ILE A 166 -2.93 -11.35 3.24
C ILE A 166 -2.45 -11.73 4.64
N SER A 167 -3.33 -12.37 5.39
CA SER A 167 -3.09 -12.87 6.74
C SER A 167 -3.76 -14.22 6.91
N LYS A 168 -3.51 -14.89 8.04
CA LYS A 168 -4.25 -16.09 8.42
C LYS A 168 -5.76 -15.92 8.46
N MET A 169 -6.23 -14.70 8.70
CA MET A 169 -7.66 -14.38 8.73
C MET A 169 -8.31 -14.53 7.35
N ASN A 170 -7.60 -14.23 6.26
CA ASN A 170 -8.22 -14.13 4.94
C ASN A 170 -7.54 -14.94 3.84
N VAL A 171 -6.41 -15.60 4.08
CA VAL A 171 -5.65 -16.33 3.05
C VAL A 171 -6.50 -17.32 2.24
N GLU A 172 -7.44 -18.04 2.86
CA GLU A 172 -8.35 -18.95 2.15
C GLU A 172 -9.36 -18.21 1.26
N MET A 173 -9.68 -16.95 1.58
CA MET A 173 -10.63 -16.12 0.84
C MET A 173 -9.98 -15.33 -0.30
N VAL A 174 -8.66 -15.07 -0.23
CA VAL A 174 -7.96 -14.16 -1.16
C VAL A 174 -8.22 -14.51 -2.63
N PRO A 175 -8.15 -15.77 -3.09
CA PRO A 175 -8.45 -16.11 -4.48
C PRO A 175 -9.90 -15.75 -4.87
N GLY A 176 -10.86 -16.01 -3.97
CA GLY A 176 -12.26 -15.61 -4.17
C GLY A 176 -12.44 -14.09 -4.23
N ILE A 177 -11.72 -13.34 -3.40
CA ILE A 177 -11.73 -11.87 -3.39
C ILE A 177 -11.16 -11.31 -4.70
N VAL A 178 -10.00 -11.82 -5.13
CA VAL A 178 -9.35 -11.42 -6.41
C VAL A 178 -10.30 -11.66 -7.57
N LYS A 179 -10.86 -12.87 -7.67
CA LYS A 179 -11.81 -13.22 -8.72
C LYS A 179 -13.02 -12.29 -8.71
N TRP A 180 -13.63 -12.09 -7.52
CA TRP A 180 -14.81 -11.25 -7.39
C TRP A 180 -14.53 -9.81 -7.85
N LEU A 181 -13.41 -9.23 -7.43
CA LEU A 181 -13.01 -7.89 -7.82
C LEU A 181 -12.89 -7.77 -9.34
N SER A 182 -12.16 -8.68 -9.98
CA SER A 182 -11.97 -8.70 -11.44
C SER A 182 -13.27 -8.88 -12.22
N GLU A 183 -14.26 -9.59 -11.66
CA GLU A 183 -15.57 -9.77 -12.31
C GLU A 183 -16.52 -8.57 -12.09
N ASN A 184 -16.27 -7.72 -11.10
CA ASN A 184 -17.22 -6.70 -10.65
C ASN A 184 -16.73 -5.25 -10.80
N ILE A 185 -15.47 -5.03 -11.15
CA ILE A 185 -14.85 -3.71 -11.33
C ILE A 185 -13.96 -3.78 -12.57
N GLU A 186 -14.22 -2.93 -13.56
CA GLU A 186 -13.68 -3.07 -14.92
C GLU A 186 -12.18 -2.79 -14.98
N ASN A 187 -11.72 -1.72 -14.32
CA ASN A 187 -10.32 -1.31 -14.34
C ASN A 187 -9.60 -1.54 -13.01
N ILE A 188 -9.92 -2.65 -12.34
CA ILE A 188 -9.30 -3.01 -11.07
C ILE A 188 -7.95 -3.71 -11.25
N HIS A 189 -6.95 -3.22 -10.53
CA HIS A 189 -5.66 -3.87 -10.31
C HIS A 189 -5.60 -4.38 -8.88
N VAL A 190 -5.07 -5.59 -8.67
CA VAL A 190 -5.02 -6.20 -7.34
C VAL A 190 -3.59 -6.32 -6.86
N GLY A 191 -3.26 -5.55 -5.82
CA GLY A 191 -2.01 -5.65 -5.09
C GLY A 191 -2.16 -6.56 -3.87
N LEU A 192 -1.21 -7.46 -3.70
CA LEU A 192 -1.16 -8.44 -2.63
C LEU A 192 0.02 -8.11 -1.72
N ASN A 193 -0.25 -7.95 -0.42
CA ASN A 193 0.77 -7.68 0.58
C ASN A 193 0.58 -8.64 1.75
N PHE A 194 1.63 -9.32 2.20
CA PHE A 194 1.51 -10.12 3.42
C PHE A 194 1.44 -9.22 4.65
N VAL A 195 0.65 -9.65 5.64
CA VAL A 195 0.58 -8.97 6.93
C VAL A 195 1.95 -9.05 7.61
N GLU A 196 2.40 -7.91 8.11
CA GLU A 196 3.71 -7.78 8.75
C GLU A 196 3.56 -7.47 10.23
N TYR A 197 4.54 -7.90 11.02
CA TYR A 197 4.67 -7.55 12.42
C TYR A 197 5.92 -6.72 12.63
N SER A 198 5.96 -5.99 13.75
CA SER A 198 7.14 -5.26 14.16
C SER A 198 7.99 -6.07 15.14
N PRO A 199 9.15 -6.61 14.73
CA PRO A 199 10.15 -7.09 15.69
C PRO A 199 10.62 -5.89 16.52
N GLU A 200 10.51 -5.93 17.85
CA GLU A 200 11.12 -4.92 18.74
C GLU A 200 10.79 -3.43 18.41
N ASN A 201 9.57 -3.14 17.92
CA ASN A 201 9.16 -1.79 17.45
C ASN A 201 9.99 -1.23 16.27
N TYR A 202 10.67 -2.08 15.52
CA TYR A 202 11.41 -1.74 14.30
C TYR A 202 10.54 -1.17 13.17
N MET A 203 9.27 -1.57 13.11
CA MET A 203 8.27 -1.17 12.12
C MET A 203 7.11 -0.48 12.83
N ASP A 204 6.92 0.83 12.64
CA ASP A 204 5.99 1.61 13.46
C ASP A 204 4.52 1.57 12.99
N PHE A 205 4.27 1.04 11.79
CA PHE A 205 2.94 0.83 11.19
C PHE A 205 2.38 -0.57 11.50
N ALA A 206 3.24 -1.53 11.83
CA ALA A 206 2.87 -2.90 12.18
C ALA A 206 2.68 -3.06 13.70
N THR A 207 1.77 -3.94 14.10
CA THR A 207 1.63 -4.33 15.50
C THR A 207 2.73 -5.32 15.91
N SER A 208 2.95 -5.52 17.20
CA SER A 208 3.94 -6.50 17.67
C SER A 208 3.43 -7.93 17.48
N PHE A 209 4.35 -8.88 17.28
CA PHE A 209 4.01 -10.30 17.12
C PHE A 209 3.07 -10.79 18.23
N ASN A 210 3.41 -10.50 19.49
CA ASN A 210 2.63 -10.94 20.64
C ASN A 210 1.19 -10.42 20.65
N LYS A 211 0.93 -9.23 20.09
CA LYS A 211 -0.41 -8.62 20.08
C LYS A 211 -1.33 -9.20 19.00
N ALA A 212 -0.78 -9.72 17.91
CA ALA A 212 -1.56 -10.19 16.76
C ALA A 212 -1.02 -11.50 16.15
N HIS A 213 -0.42 -12.36 16.98
CA HIS A 213 0.21 -13.62 16.54
C HIS A 213 -0.73 -14.51 15.72
N SER A 214 -2.04 -14.47 15.99
CA SER A 214 -3.05 -15.23 15.26
C SER A 214 -3.21 -14.82 13.79
N TYR A 215 -2.71 -13.64 13.39
CA TYR A 215 -2.75 -13.15 12.02
C TYR A 215 -1.50 -13.53 11.21
N PHE A 216 -0.37 -13.78 11.88
CA PHE A 216 0.94 -13.99 11.22
C PHE A 216 1.18 -15.45 10.84
N PHE A 217 1.82 -15.65 9.69
CA PHE A 217 2.19 -16.98 9.19
C PHE A 217 3.38 -17.57 9.96
N THR A 218 3.37 -18.88 10.11
CA THR A 218 4.47 -19.70 10.64
C THR A 218 4.81 -20.79 9.63
N LYS A 219 5.81 -21.62 9.95
CA LYS A 219 6.19 -22.75 9.09
C LYS A 219 5.07 -23.77 8.89
N ASP A 220 4.14 -23.86 9.84
CA ASP A 220 3.00 -24.78 9.76
C ASP A 220 1.99 -24.36 8.69
N ASP A 221 2.02 -23.09 8.26
CA ASP A 221 1.13 -22.53 7.25
C ASP A 221 1.67 -22.63 5.82
N ILE A 222 2.87 -23.19 5.61
CA ILE A 222 3.44 -23.36 4.26
C ILE A 222 2.49 -24.11 3.31
N PRO A 223 1.80 -25.20 3.69
CA PRO A 223 0.83 -25.85 2.81
C PRO A 223 -0.31 -24.92 2.39
N LEU A 224 -0.74 -24.02 3.27
CA LEU A 224 -1.79 -23.04 3.00
C LEU A 224 -1.30 -21.94 2.04
N LEU A 225 -0.07 -21.47 2.23
CA LEU A 225 0.58 -20.51 1.32
C LEU A 225 0.81 -21.09 -0.08
N LYS A 226 1.21 -22.36 -0.19
CA LYS A 226 1.33 -23.08 -1.47
C LYS A 226 0.01 -23.13 -2.21
N LYS A 227 -1.07 -23.48 -1.50
CA LYS A 227 -2.42 -23.49 -2.09
C LYS A 227 -2.82 -22.10 -2.58
N LEU A 228 -2.57 -21.05 -1.80
CA LEU A 228 -2.82 -19.67 -2.23
C LEU A 228 -2.07 -19.35 -3.54
N GLU A 229 -0.77 -19.66 -3.60
CA GLU A 229 0.04 -19.44 -4.80
C GLU A 229 -0.53 -20.16 -6.03
N GLU A 230 -0.84 -21.45 -5.91
CA GLU A 230 -1.43 -22.25 -6.99
C GLU A 230 -2.76 -21.65 -7.49
N GLU A 231 -3.65 -21.26 -6.57
CA GLU A 231 -4.95 -20.67 -6.90
C GLU A 231 -4.80 -19.28 -7.56
N ILE A 232 -3.89 -18.43 -7.07
CA ILE A 232 -3.64 -17.11 -7.65
C ILE A 232 -3.00 -17.21 -9.04
N ASN A 233 -2.01 -18.09 -9.21
CA ASN A 233 -1.40 -18.36 -10.51
C ASN A 233 -2.43 -18.89 -11.52
N SER A 234 -3.38 -19.72 -11.07
CA SER A 234 -4.48 -20.16 -11.92
C SER A 234 -5.43 -19.01 -12.28
N LEU A 235 -5.66 -18.04 -11.39
CA LEU A 235 -6.54 -16.91 -11.65
C LEU A 235 -5.94 -15.93 -12.66
N ASP A 236 -4.65 -15.62 -12.52
CA ASP A 236 -3.90 -14.75 -13.45
C ASP A 236 -4.03 -15.27 -14.89
N ASN A 237 -3.77 -16.57 -15.08
CA ASN A 237 -3.84 -17.24 -16.38
C ASN A 237 -5.26 -17.34 -16.93
N LYS A 238 -6.26 -17.68 -16.10
CA LYS A 238 -7.61 -18.00 -16.57
C LYS A 238 -8.51 -16.78 -16.72
N TYR A 239 -8.41 -15.82 -15.80
CA TYR A 239 -9.32 -14.67 -15.74
C TYR A 239 -8.65 -13.38 -16.18
N LYS A 240 -7.37 -13.42 -16.59
CA LYS A 240 -6.58 -12.22 -16.89
C LYS A 240 -6.65 -11.21 -15.73
N ALA A 241 -6.69 -11.73 -14.50
CA ALA A 241 -6.77 -10.90 -13.32
C ALA A 241 -5.55 -9.97 -13.30
N ARG A 242 -5.75 -8.65 -13.14
CA ARG A 242 -4.65 -7.68 -13.17
C ARG A 242 -3.90 -7.67 -11.83
N ILE A 243 -3.22 -8.77 -11.53
CA ILE A 243 -2.42 -8.91 -10.31
C ILE A 243 -1.11 -8.13 -10.47
N GLN A 244 -0.86 -7.22 -9.54
CA GLN A 244 0.30 -6.33 -9.58
C GLN A 244 1.59 -7.05 -9.17
N ASN A 245 1.48 -8.07 -8.35
CA ASN A 245 2.66 -8.75 -7.87
C ASN A 245 3.27 -9.60 -9.00
N PRO A 246 4.61 -9.66 -9.11
CA PRO A 246 5.26 -10.79 -9.76
C PRO A 246 4.77 -12.09 -9.11
N LEU A 247 4.50 -13.13 -9.90
CA LEU A 247 3.90 -14.37 -9.38
C LEU A 247 4.84 -15.07 -8.37
N ASP A 248 6.14 -14.95 -8.57
CA ASP A 248 7.16 -15.48 -7.65
C ASP A 248 7.20 -14.77 -6.29
N TYR A 249 6.49 -13.63 -6.12
CA TYR A 249 6.26 -13.01 -4.82
C TYR A 249 5.51 -13.93 -3.85
N LEU A 250 4.61 -14.78 -4.35
CA LEU A 250 3.83 -15.68 -3.49
C LEU A 250 4.63 -16.91 -3.04
N SER A 251 5.75 -17.21 -3.69
CA SER A 251 6.53 -18.43 -3.48
C SER A 251 7.66 -18.30 -2.45
N ASN A 252 7.97 -17.10 -1.93
CA ASN A 252 9.09 -16.89 -1.00
C ASN A 252 8.68 -17.08 0.47
N TYR A 253 8.27 -18.29 0.85
CA TYR A 253 7.71 -18.54 2.18
C TYR A 253 8.63 -18.17 3.34
N ASP A 254 9.96 -18.31 3.17
CA ASP A 254 10.91 -17.90 4.20
C ASP A 254 10.83 -16.40 4.50
N TYR A 255 10.71 -15.58 3.45
CA TYR A 255 10.55 -14.13 3.60
C TYR A 255 9.17 -13.74 4.12
N ILE A 256 8.11 -14.45 3.71
CA ILE A 256 6.76 -14.25 4.23
C ILE A 256 6.71 -14.49 5.75
N ILE A 257 7.38 -15.55 6.23
CA ILE A 257 7.36 -15.93 7.64
C ILE A 257 8.31 -15.07 8.48
N ASN A 258 9.53 -14.82 7.98
CA ASN A 258 10.58 -14.19 8.78
C ASN A 258 10.70 -12.67 8.56
N LEU A 259 10.03 -12.11 7.55
CA LEU A 259 10.06 -10.68 7.19
C LEU A 259 11.47 -10.11 7.05
N ASN A 260 12.41 -10.90 6.57
CA ASN A 260 13.85 -10.62 6.58
C ASN A 260 14.42 -10.32 5.17
N ARG A 261 13.55 -10.00 4.19
CA ARG A 261 14.02 -9.64 2.86
C ARG A 261 14.52 -8.20 2.86
N ARG A 262 15.81 -8.04 2.60
CA ARG A 262 16.42 -6.73 2.37
C ARG A 262 16.10 -6.25 0.95
N CYS A 263 15.84 -4.96 0.79
CA CYS A 263 15.73 -4.36 -0.53
C CYS A 263 17.11 -4.38 -1.20
N ALA A 264 17.18 -4.87 -2.43
CA ALA A 264 18.39 -4.85 -3.26
C ALA A 264 18.72 -3.44 -3.75
N LEU A 265 17.70 -2.60 -3.95
CA LEU A 265 17.86 -1.24 -4.44
C LEU A 265 17.98 -0.28 -3.25
N LYS A 266 19.21 0.01 -2.82
CA LYS A 266 19.47 1.00 -1.77
C LYS A 266 18.72 2.30 -2.05
N SER A 267 18.70 2.76 -3.30
CA SER A 267 18.12 4.02 -3.77
C SER A 267 16.61 3.98 -4.10
N LEU A 268 15.88 2.96 -3.64
CA LEU A 268 14.50 2.77 -4.10
C LEU A 268 13.54 3.83 -3.58
N SER A 269 13.55 4.06 -2.27
CA SER A 269 12.52 4.86 -1.63
C SER A 269 13.02 5.54 -0.37
N MET A 270 12.58 6.77 -0.15
CA MET A 270 12.59 7.43 1.16
C MET A 270 11.15 7.64 1.66
N GLY A 271 10.96 7.98 2.93
CA GLY A 271 9.63 8.35 3.44
C GLY A 271 9.62 9.73 4.09
N ILE A 272 8.51 10.45 3.97
CA ILE A 272 8.26 11.70 4.69
C ILE A 272 7.03 11.53 5.57
N GLU A 273 7.19 11.82 6.85
CA GLU A 273 6.14 11.75 7.86
C GLU A 273 5.26 13.01 7.85
N ALA A 274 4.08 12.91 8.47
CA ALA A 274 3.13 14.01 8.55
C ALA A 274 3.70 15.28 9.20
N ASP A 275 4.65 15.17 10.13
CA ASP A 275 5.34 16.30 10.78
C ASP A 275 6.62 16.76 10.04
N GLY A 276 6.84 16.29 8.81
CA GLY A 276 8.03 16.58 8.02
C GLY A 276 9.28 15.80 8.46
N THR A 277 9.17 14.85 9.39
CA THR A 277 10.28 13.96 9.74
C THR A 277 10.60 13.02 8.58
N ILE A 278 11.88 12.82 8.31
CA ILE A 278 12.37 11.90 7.30
C ILE A 278 12.43 10.48 7.85
N ARG A 279 11.99 9.54 7.03
CA ARG A 279 11.95 8.11 7.30
C ARG A 279 12.90 7.40 6.33
N LEU A 280 13.41 6.24 6.76
CA LEU A 280 14.23 5.39 5.89
C LEU A 280 13.43 4.92 4.67
N CYS A 281 12.17 4.54 4.90
CA CYS A 281 11.20 4.14 3.88
C CYS A 281 9.78 4.24 4.47
N GLY A 282 8.77 3.66 3.79
CA GLY A 282 7.42 3.54 4.34
C GLY A 282 7.37 2.86 5.72
N TYR A 283 8.33 1.97 5.98
CA TYR A 283 8.26 1.01 7.09
C TYR A 283 9.02 1.43 8.34
N ARG A 284 10.13 2.16 8.18
CA ARG A 284 11.09 2.39 9.25
C ARG A 284 11.44 3.87 9.38
N GLN A 285 11.43 4.35 10.62
CA GLN A 285 12.00 5.64 10.99
C GLN A 285 13.52 5.58 11.01
N LEU A 286 14.17 6.72 10.76
CA LEU A 286 15.60 6.85 11.00
C LEU A 286 15.88 6.86 12.51
N LYS A 287 17.00 6.27 12.93
CA LYS A 287 17.51 6.36 14.31
C LYS A 287 17.80 7.82 14.66
N LYS A 288 18.34 8.57 13.71
CA LYS A 288 18.56 10.01 13.84
C LYS A 288 17.34 10.74 13.31
N LYS A 289 16.70 11.54 14.16
CA LYS A 289 15.59 12.40 13.72
C LYS A 289 16.12 13.48 12.77
N LEU A 290 15.79 13.34 11.49
CA LEU A 290 16.04 14.31 10.43
C LEU A 290 14.69 14.81 9.91
N THR A 291 14.67 16.01 9.35
CA THR A 291 13.46 16.67 8.85
C THR A 291 13.65 17.14 7.41
N VAL A 292 12.55 17.49 6.74
CA VAL A 292 12.57 18.10 5.40
C VAL A 292 13.46 19.35 5.35
N LYS A 293 13.52 20.13 6.44
CA LYS A 293 14.43 21.28 6.54
C LYS A 293 15.91 20.86 6.51
N ASP A 294 16.27 19.77 7.18
CA ASP A 294 17.64 19.24 7.11
C ASP A 294 18.00 18.80 5.68
N LEU A 295 17.01 18.26 4.94
CA LEU A 295 17.16 17.84 3.55
C LEU A 295 17.31 19.03 2.60
N GLU A 296 16.58 20.13 2.84
CA GLU A 296 16.75 21.39 2.10
C GLU A 296 18.15 22.00 2.32
N GLU A 297 18.61 22.05 3.57
CA GLU A 297 19.88 22.68 3.92
C GLU A 297 21.10 21.85 3.48
N ASN A 298 21.03 20.52 3.58
CA ASN A 298 22.15 19.65 3.25
C ASN A 298 21.69 18.26 2.76
N PRO A 299 21.24 18.16 1.49
CA PRO A 299 20.70 16.91 0.96
C PRO A 299 21.71 15.78 0.96
N GLU A 300 22.98 16.05 0.61
CA GLU A 300 24.02 15.01 0.56
C GLU A 300 24.24 14.33 1.91
N LYS A 301 24.24 15.12 3.00
CA LYS A 301 24.38 14.60 4.36
C LYS A 301 23.18 13.74 4.75
N VAL A 302 21.96 14.19 4.46
CA VAL A 302 20.74 13.43 4.78
C VAL A 302 20.71 12.12 4.00
N LEU A 303 20.99 12.15 2.69
CA LEU A 303 21.01 10.95 1.85
C LEU A 303 22.12 9.97 2.28
N SER A 304 23.27 10.46 2.74
CA SER A 304 24.33 9.62 3.30
C SER A 304 23.91 8.91 4.59
N GLU A 305 23.15 9.57 5.47
CA GLU A 305 22.63 8.94 6.70
C GLU A 305 21.57 7.87 6.37
N ILE A 306 20.69 8.15 5.41
CA ILE A 306 19.71 7.17 4.90
C ILE A 306 20.45 5.93 4.35
N GLU A 307 21.46 6.15 3.51
CA GLU A 307 22.25 5.06 2.91
C GLU A 307 22.92 4.19 3.99
N LYS A 308 23.50 4.81 5.01
CA LYS A 308 24.11 4.09 6.15
C LYS A 308 23.08 3.27 6.93
N GLU A 309 21.93 3.85 7.26
CA GLU A 309 20.89 3.14 8.02
C GLU A 309 20.23 2.00 7.23
N HIS A 310 20.25 2.07 5.89
CA HIS A 310 19.80 1.00 5.02
C HIS A 310 20.69 -0.25 5.13
N GLU A 311 21.99 -0.11 5.39
CA GLU A 311 22.91 -1.25 5.55
C GLU A 311 22.62 -2.07 6.81
N GLU A 312 22.06 -1.40 7.81
CA GLU A 312 21.59 -1.99 9.06
C GLU A 312 20.15 -2.53 8.96
N CYS A 313 19.54 -2.53 7.77
CA CYS A 313 18.17 -2.97 7.60
C CYS A 313 18.00 -4.48 7.81
N HIS A 314 17.06 -4.89 8.66
CA HIS A 314 16.77 -6.31 8.91
C HIS A 314 15.87 -6.93 7.83
N GLY A 315 15.25 -6.10 7.00
CA GLY A 315 14.32 -6.49 5.94
C GLY A 315 12.85 -6.28 6.31
N CYS A 316 12.00 -6.52 5.32
CA CYS A 316 10.54 -6.63 5.43
C CYS A 316 10.04 -7.61 4.35
N TYR A 317 8.73 -7.68 4.07
CA TYR A 317 8.25 -8.39 2.87
C TYR A 317 7.15 -7.62 2.12
N TRP A 318 7.36 -6.32 1.99
CA TRP A 318 6.49 -5.44 1.23
C TRP A 318 6.58 -5.70 -0.28
N SER A 319 5.42 -5.80 -0.94
CA SER A 319 5.36 -6.14 -2.37
C SER A 319 5.98 -5.09 -3.29
N TYR A 320 5.95 -3.83 -2.89
CA TYR A 320 6.29 -2.73 -3.79
C TYR A 320 7.80 -2.66 -4.10
N PRO A 321 8.71 -2.71 -3.11
CA PRO A 321 10.14 -2.91 -3.37
C PRO A 321 10.43 -4.18 -4.17
N TYR A 322 9.71 -5.27 -3.89
CA TYR A 322 9.86 -6.51 -4.63
C TYR A 322 9.53 -6.32 -6.12
N THR A 323 8.44 -5.63 -6.39
CA THR A 323 7.92 -5.38 -7.73
C THR A 323 8.86 -4.51 -8.56
N ILE A 324 9.36 -3.41 -7.98
CA ILE A 324 10.34 -2.53 -8.65
C ILE A 324 11.67 -3.25 -8.90
N GLU A 325 12.09 -4.12 -7.98
CA GLU A 325 13.34 -4.86 -8.16
C GLU A 325 13.26 -5.95 -9.22
N LYS A 326 12.09 -6.59 -9.33
CA LYS A 326 11.89 -7.76 -10.18
C LYS A 326 11.44 -7.44 -11.59
N GLY A 327 10.92 -6.26 -11.84
CA GLY A 327 10.80 -5.81 -13.21
C GLY A 327 11.25 -4.39 -13.39
N ASP A 328 10.81 -3.77 -14.49
CA ASP A 328 11.24 -2.43 -14.83
C ASP A 328 10.58 -1.42 -13.87
N ILE A 329 11.25 -0.28 -13.63
CA ILE A 329 10.68 0.79 -12.81
C ILE A 329 9.34 1.31 -13.38
N ASP A 330 9.15 1.12 -14.69
CA ASP A 330 7.90 1.34 -15.39
C ASP A 330 6.72 0.56 -14.80
N ILE A 331 6.93 -0.58 -14.12
CA ILE A 331 5.85 -1.34 -13.46
C ILE A 331 5.10 -0.51 -12.39
N VAL A 332 5.81 0.44 -11.81
CA VAL A 332 5.30 1.35 -10.78
C VAL A 332 4.79 2.67 -11.36
N ASN A 333 5.10 2.94 -12.62
CA ASN A 333 4.44 4.00 -13.34
C ASN A 333 2.99 3.56 -13.60
N TYR A 334 2.04 4.13 -12.85
CA TYR A 334 0.59 3.91 -13.00
C TYR A 334 0.03 4.46 -14.32
N ARG A 335 0.86 5.11 -15.16
CA ARG A 335 0.55 5.41 -16.56
C ARG A 335 1.17 4.43 -17.53
N SER A 336 2.02 3.51 -17.07
CA SER A 336 2.62 2.54 -17.97
C SER A 336 1.55 1.61 -18.50
N GLU A 337 1.54 1.43 -19.81
CA GLU A 337 0.80 0.35 -20.45
C GLU A 337 1.37 -1.04 -20.06
N LEU A 338 2.31 -1.14 -19.13
CA LEU A 338 3.05 -2.35 -18.85
C LEU A 338 2.15 -3.46 -18.29
N TRP A 339 1.14 -3.10 -17.48
CA TRP A 339 0.08 -4.04 -17.08
C TRP A 339 -0.76 -4.53 -18.27
N LYS A 340 -1.00 -3.65 -19.26
CA LYS A 340 -1.71 -3.99 -20.50
C LYS A 340 -0.83 -4.87 -21.41
N ARG A 341 0.48 -4.62 -21.49
CA ARG A 341 1.45 -5.46 -22.21
C ARG A 341 1.55 -6.87 -21.62
N ARG A 342 1.42 -7.03 -20.31
CA ARG A 342 1.36 -8.37 -19.66
C ARG A 342 0.18 -9.19 -20.20
N LEU A 343 -0.95 -8.55 -20.50
CA LEU A 343 -2.10 -9.19 -21.14
C LEU A 343 -1.82 -9.54 -22.61
N GLU A 344 -1.05 -8.71 -23.33
CA GLU A 344 -0.67 -8.95 -24.73
C GLU A 344 0.36 -10.09 -24.88
N TYR A 345 1.36 -10.19 -24.00
CA TYR A 345 2.37 -11.26 -24.04
C TYR A 345 1.77 -12.66 -23.79
N ASN A 346 0.71 -12.73 -22.98
CA ASN A 346 -0.03 -13.98 -22.75
C ASN A 346 -0.88 -14.41 -23.95
N GLU A 347 -1.10 -13.55 -24.96
CA GLU A 347 -1.79 -13.92 -26.20
C GLU A 347 -0.84 -14.49 -27.27
N VAL A 348 0.47 -14.26 -27.14
CA VAL A 348 1.48 -14.74 -28.12
C VAL A 348 2.05 -16.12 -27.74
N SER A 349 1.71 -16.63 -26.55
CA SER A 349 2.34 -17.82 -25.96
C SER A 349 1.41 -19.05 -25.84
N ILE A 350 0.35 -19.14 -26.66
CA ILE A 350 -0.57 -20.31 -26.72
C ILE A 350 -0.40 -21.07 -28.03
#